data_AF-A0A933RBA5-F1
#
_entry.id   AF-A0A933RBA5-F1
#
_cell.length_a   1.000
_cell.length_b   1.000
_cell.length_c   1.000
_cell.angle_alpha   90.00
_cell.angle_beta   90.00
_cell.angle_gamma   90.00
#
_symmetry.space_group_name_H-M   'P 1'
#
loop_
_entity.id
_entity.type
_entity.pdbx_description
1 polymer ?
#
loop_
_entity_poly.entity_id
_entity_poly.type
_entity_poly.pdbx_seq_one_letter_code
_entity_poly.pdbx_strand_id
1 'polypeptide(L)' 'MARTNPLAIGRDLAIDLGTANTLIYARGQGVGLNEPS' A
#
# COMPACT_ATOMS: atom_id res chain seq x y z
N MET A 1 1.81 12.78 -25.03
CA MET A 1 2.97 13.14 -24.19
C MET A 1 2.71 12.63 -22.77
N ALA A 2 2.95 11.35 -22.51
CA ALA A 2 2.91 10.80 -21.16
C ALA A 2 4.36 10.54 -20.76
N ARG A 3 4.83 11.31 -19.77
CA ARG A 3 6.17 11.17 -19.22
C ARG A 3 6.14 9.93 -18.35
N THR A 4 6.63 8.80 -18.87
CA THR A 4 6.95 7.62 -18.07
C THR A 4 8.05 8.03 -17.11
N ASN A 5 7.68 8.29 -15.86
CA ASN A 5 8.64 8.52 -14.78
C ASN A 5 9.24 7.14 -14.44
N PRO A 6 10.54 6.88 -14.70
CA PRO A 6 11.17 5.60 -14.38
C PRO A 6 11.23 5.33 -12.87
N LEU A 7 10.86 6.31 -12.04
CA LEU A 7 10.76 6.23 -10.58
C LEU A 7 9.33 6.04 -10.07
N ALA A 8 8.33 5.90 -10.95
CA ALA A 8 6.96 5.56 -10.53
C ALA A 8 6.87 4.08 -10.11
N ILE A 9 7.70 3.67 -9.16
CA ILE A 9 7.52 2.45 -8.37
C ILE A 9 6.60 2.82 -7.19
N GLY A 10 5.42 3.37 -7.50
CA GLY A 10 4.33 3.37 -6.54
C GLY A 10 3.73 1.98 -6.60
N ARG A 11 4.05 1.09 -5.64
CA ARG A 11 3.18 -0.07 -5.44
C ARG A 11 1.82 0.51 -5.07
N ASP A 12 0.76 0.10 -5.76
CA ASP A 12 -0.61 0.49 -5.42
C ASP A 12 -0.92 -0.06 -4.02
N LEU A 13 -0.74 0.80 -3.00
CA LEU A 13 -0.93 0.47 -1.60
C LEU A 13 -2.15 1.20 -1.04
N ALA A 14 -2.92 0.49 -0.22
CA ALA A 14 -3.93 1.07 0.66
C ALA A 14 -3.48 0.84 2.11
N ILE A 15 -3.60 1.88 2.93
CA ILE A 15 -3.22 1.87 4.35
C ILE A 15 -4.47 2.18 5.16
N ASP A 16 -4.77 1.30 6.12
CA ASP A 16 -5.82 1.51 7.13
C ASP A 16 -5.16 1.68 8.49
N LEU A 17 -5.46 2.80 9.15
CA LEU A 17 -4.90 3.20 10.44
C LEU A 17 -5.99 3.16 11.50
N GLY A 18 -6.28 1.95 11.98
CA GLY A 18 -7.18 1.72 13.09
C GLY A 18 -6.50 1.99 14.44
N THR A 19 -7.32 2.21 15.47
CA THR A 19 -6.83 2.38 16.84
C THR A 19 -6.20 1.11 17.40
N ALA A 20 -6.67 -0.06 16.97
CA ALA A 20 -6.16 -1.36 17.41
C ALA A 20 -5.13 -1.95 16.46
N ASN A 21 -5.28 -1.72 15.15
CA ASN A 21 -4.43 -2.34 14.15
C ASN A 21 -4.08 -1.37 13.02
N THR A 22 -2.88 -1.57 12.49
CA THR A 22 -2.45 -1.00 11.21
C THR A 22 -2.46 -2.10 10.17
N LEU A 23 -3.11 -1.83 9.03
CA LEU A 23 -3.15 -2.76 7.91
C LEU A 23 -2.57 -2.12 6.65
N ILE A 24 -1.83 -2.93 5.88
CA ILE A 24 -1.34 -2.55 4.55
C ILE A 24 -1.80 -3.59 3.54
N TYR A 25 -2.49 -3.11 2.51
CA TYR A 25 -2.93 -3.90 1.36
C TYR A 25 -2.16 -3.47 0.11
N ALA A 26 -1.73 -4.44 -0.69
CA ALA A 26 -1.15 -4.22 -2.01
C ALA A 26 -2.07 -4.79 -3.09
N ARG A 27 -2.43 -3.96 -4.08
CA ARG A 27 -3.29 -4.37 -5.21
C ARG A 27 -2.69 -5.60 -5.90
N GLY A 28 -3.49 -6.66 -5.99
CA GLY A 28 -3.08 -7.93 -6.61
C GLY A 28 -2.21 -8.84 -5.74
N GLN A 29 -1.83 -8.42 -4.53
CA GLN A 29 -1.07 -9.24 -3.58
C GLN A 29 -1.83 -9.52 -2.28
N GLY A 30 -2.88 -8.73 -1.96
CA GLY A 30 -3.63 -8.93 -0.72
C GLY A 30 -3.08 -8.11 0.45
N VAL A 31 -3.47 -8.48 1.67
CA VAL A 31 -2.97 -7.87 2.91
C VAL A 31 -1.55 -8.37 3.17
N GLY A 32 -0.60 -7.45 3.21
CA GLY A 32 0.82 -7.73 3.48
C GLY A 32 1.25 -7.42 4.91
N LEU A 33 0.50 -6.59 5.63
CA LEU A 33 0.75 -6.27 7.04
C LEU A 33 -0.60 -6.17 7.77
N ASN A 34 -0.67 -6.78 8.95
CA ASN A 34 -1.77 -6.66 9.90
C ASN A 34 -1.19 -6.79 11.32
N GLU A 35 -0.75 -5.67 11.87
CA GLU A 35 -0.08 -5.62 13.17
C GLU A 35 -0.90 -4.78 14.16
N PRO A 36 -0.80 -5.03 15.47
CA PRO A 36 -1.28 -4.09 16.48
C PRO A 36 -0.63 -2.70 16.26
N SER A 37 -1.42 -1.64 16.41
CA SER A 37 -0.94 -0.26 16.35
C SER A 37 -0.11 0.12 17.57
#